data_AF-A0A377ZAZ7-F1
#
_entry.id   AF-A0A377ZAZ7-F1
#
_cell.length_a   1.000
_cell.length_b   1.000
_cell.length_c   1.000
_cell.angle_alpha   90.00
_cell.angle_beta   90.00
_cell.angle_gamma   90.00
#
_symmetry.space_group_name_H-M   'P 1'
#
loop_
_entity.id
_entity.type
_entity.pdbx_description
1 polymer ?
#
loop_
_entity_poly.entity_id
_entity_poly.type
_entity_poly.pdbx_seq_one_letter_code
_entity_poly.pdbx_strand_id
1 'polypeptide(L)'
;MKTLLIIDAGLGQARAYMAKTLLGAAAPKAHLELIDNPNDAELAIVLGTALPADSALNGKNVYLGDINRAVAHPELFLGEAKDHAKPYVAPAAVAVPAAAQGQKRIVAVTACPTGVAHTFMAAEAIETEAKNAAGG
;
A
#
# COMPACT_ATOMS: atom_id res chain seq x y z
N MET A 1 7.20 -7.42 -14.41
CA MET A 1 6.44 -6.20 -14.77
C MET A 1 6.20 -5.40 -13.51
N LYS A 2 6.70 -4.16 -13.48
CA LYS A 2 6.58 -3.28 -12.32
C LYS A 2 5.16 -2.75 -12.20
N THR A 3 4.54 -2.97 -11.04
CA THR A 3 3.13 -2.72 -10.80
C THR A 3 2.95 -1.80 -9.61
N LEU A 4 2.28 -0.68 -9.81
CA LEU A 4 1.87 0.22 -8.75
C LEU A 4 0.50 -0.23 -8.21
N LEU A 5 0.36 -0.34 -6.90
CA LEU A 5 -0.93 -0.56 -6.25
C LEU A 5 -1.44 0.73 -5.63
N ILE A 6 -2.57 1.22 -6.12
CA ILE A 6 -3.27 2.39 -5.59
C ILE A 6 -4.54 1.88 -4.90
N ILE A 7 -4.74 2.26 -3.64
CA ILE A 7 -5.93 1.89 -2.89
C ILE A 7 -6.65 3.19 -2.52
N ASP A 8 -7.92 3.29 -2.90
CA ASP A 8 -8.75 4.44 -2.59
C ASP A 8 -8.89 4.64 -1.07
N ALA A 9 -8.74 5.89 -0.63
CA ALA A 9 -8.76 6.24 0.80
C ALA A 9 -10.12 5.97 1.46
N GLY A 10 -11.21 5.94 0.69
CA GLY A 10 -12.56 5.64 1.12
C GLY A 10 -12.80 4.18 1.47
N LEU A 11 -11.90 3.26 1.12
CA LEU A 11 -12.03 1.83 1.42
C LEU A 11 -11.71 1.46 2.89
N GLY A 12 -11.13 2.39 3.64
CA GLY A 12 -10.76 2.20 5.04
C GLY A 12 -9.45 1.43 5.24
N GLN A 13 -8.76 1.72 6.35
CA GLN A 13 -7.38 1.27 6.59
C GLN A 13 -7.24 -0.26 6.71
N ALA A 14 -8.21 -0.93 7.32
CA ALA A 14 -8.17 -2.38 7.51
C ALA A 14 -8.23 -3.14 6.19
N ARG A 15 -9.17 -2.75 5.30
CA ARG A 15 -9.31 -3.38 3.98
C ARG A 15 -8.10 -3.08 3.10
N ALA A 16 -7.63 -1.84 3.12
CA ALA A 16 -6.44 -1.45 2.39
C ALA A 16 -5.22 -2.28 2.79
N TYR A 17 -5.01 -2.49 4.10
CA TYR A 17 -3.93 -3.32 4.59
C TYR A 17 -4.07 -4.78 4.15
N MET A 18 -5.27 -5.38 4.28
CA MET A 18 -5.49 -6.75 3.83
C MET A 18 -5.25 -6.91 2.33
N ALA A 19 -5.77 -5.99 1.52
CA ALA A 19 -5.57 -6.02 0.07
C ALA A 19 -4.08 -5.91 -0.29
N LYS A 20 -3.33 -4.98 0.35
CA LYS A 20 -1.88 -4.86 0.13
C LYS A 20 -1.13 -6.14 0.51
N THR A 21 -1.46 -6.74 1.66
CA THR A 21 -0.79 -7.95 2.14
C THR A 21 -1.08 -9.16 1.24
N LEU A 22 -2.34 -9.38 0.87
CA LEU A 22 -2.75 -10.51 0.03
C LEU A 22 -2.24 -10.39 -1.41
N LEU A 23 -2.38 -9.20 -2.00
CA LEU A 23 -1.82 -8.93 -3.34
C LEU A 23 -0.29 -8.97 -3.31
N GLY A 24 0.34 -8.50 -2.23
CA GLY A 24 1.77 -8.63 -1.96
C GLY A 24 2.26 -10.07 -2.04
N ALA A 25 1.56 -10.98 -1.36
CA ALA A 25 1.87 -12.41 -1.37
C ALA A 25 1.60 -13.09 -2.73
N ALA A 26 0.59 -12.62 -3.47
CA ALA A 26 0.19 -13.19 -4.77
C ALA A 26 1.00 -12.64 -5.96
N ALA A 27 1.55 -11.43 -5.85
CA ALA A 27 2.32 -10.76 -6.90
C ALA A 27 3.47 -11.61 -7.50
N PRO A 28 4.36 -12.23 -6.70
CA PRO A 28 5.45 -13.03 -7.26
C PRO A 28 4.94 -14.24 -8.05
N LYS A 29 3.83 -14.87 -7.62
CA LYS A 29 3.20 -15.98 -8.35
C LYS A 29 2.60 -15.54 -9.67
N ALA A 30 2.08 -14.31 -9.71
CA ALA A 30 1.58 -13.69 -10.92
C ALA A 30 2.70 -13.08 -11.78
N HIS A 31 4.00 -13.23 -11.46
CA HIS A 31 5.11 -12.55 -12.14
C HIS A 31 4.96 -11.02 -12.18
N LEU A 32 4.48 -10.45 -11.08
CA LEU A 32 4.36 -9.02 -10.84
C LEU A 32 5.28 -8.60 -9.72
N GLU A 33 5.84 -7.41 -9.87
CA GLU A 33 6.64 -6.77 -8.83
C GLU A 33 5.90 -5.53 -8.36
N LEU A 34 5.45 -5.54 -7.11
CA LEU A 34 4.75 -4.41 -6.51
C LEU A 34 5.76 -3.34 -6.11
N ILE A 35 5.60 -2.14 -6.65
CA ILE A 35 6.46 -1.00 -6.36
C ILE A 35 5.64 0.16 -5.81
N ASP A 36 6.26 0.99 -4.97
CA ASP A 36 5.62 2.18 -4.40
C ASP A 36 5.89 3.45 -5.25
N ASN A 37 6.78 3.38 -6.24
CA ASN A 37 7.13 4.52 -7.10
C ASN A 37 6.28 4.54 -8.38
N PRO A 38 5.40 5.54 -8.59
CA PRO A 38 4.56 5.60 -9.78
C PRO A 38 5.34 5.79 -11.09
N ASN A 39 6.52 6.41 -11.04
CA ASN A 39 7.29 6.71 -12.25
C ASN A 39 7.79 5.44 -12.94
N ASP A 40 8.21 4.47 -12.15
CA ASP A 40 8.82 3.21 -12.60
C ASP A 40 7.78 2.12 -12.87
N ALA A 41 6.50 2.42 -12.69
CA ALA A 41 5.41 1.46 -12.86
C ALA A 41 5.02 1.35 -14.34
N GLU A 42 4.89 0.12 -14.83
CA GLU A 42 4.37 -0.19 -16.17
C GLU A 42 2.85 -0.39 -16.12
N LEU A 43 2.38 -1.01 -15.03
CA LEU A 43 0.97 -1.27 -14.73
C LEU A 43 0.59 -0.55 -13.42
N ALA A 44 -0.60 0.05 -13.37
CA ALA A 44 -1.19 0.54 -12.13
C ALA A 44 -2.53 -0.16 -11.87
N ILE A 45 -2.65 -0.73 -10.68
CA ILE A 45 -3.86 -1.38 -10.21
C ILE A 45 -4.50 -0.45 -9.20
N VAL A 46 -5.71 0.02 -9.52
CA VAL A 46 -6.50 0.90 -8.66
C VAL A 46 -7.60 0.07 -8.02
N LEU A 47 -7.56 -0.04 -6.69
CA LEU A 47 -8.63 -0.61 -5.89
C LEU A 47 -9.55 0.52 -5.44
N GLY A 48 -10.78 0.54 -5.95
CA GLY A 48 -11.74 1.60 -5.64
C GLY A 48 -12.92 1.62 -6.60
N THR A 49 -13.73 2.67 -6.47
CA THR A 49 -14.91 2.88 -7.33
C THR A 49 -14.63 3.79 -8.52
N ALA A 50 -13.52 4.53 -8.49
CA ALA A 50 -13.13 5.47 -9.54
C ALA A 50 -11.61 5.47 -9.73
N LEU A 51 -11.17 5.85 -10.93
CA LEU A 51 -9.76 6.07 -11.21
C LEU A 51 -9.31 7.41 -10.62
N PRO A 52 -8.14 7.48 -9.98
CA PRO A 52 -7.60 8.74 -9.47
C PRO A 52 -7.27 9.67 -10.64
N ALA A 53 -7.52 10.96 -10.48
CA ALA A 53 -7.13 12.01 -11.43
C ALA A 53 -5.63 12.31 -11.35
N ASP A 54 -4.80 11.27 -11.49
CA ASP A 54 -3.35 11.36 -11.43
C ASP A 54 -2.75 11.34 -12.84
N SER A 55 -2.12 12.45 -13.21
CA SER A 55 -1.43 12.59 -14.50
C SER A 55 -0.18 11.71 -14.60
N ALA A 56 0.36 11.23 -13.48
CA ALA A 56 1.48 10.27 -13.48
C ALA A 56 1.11 8.91 -14.08
N LEU A 57 -0.19 8.59 -14.14
CA LEU A 57 -0.71 7.36 -14.76
C LEU A 57 -0.94 7.51 -16.27
N ASN A 58 -0.79 8.71 -16.83
CA ASN A 58 -1.10 8.96 -18.23
C ASN A 58 -0.16 8.17 -19.16
N GLY A 59 -0.74 7.40 -20.07
CA GLY A 59 0.00 6.49 -20.95
C GLY A 59 0.46 5.18 -20.29
N LYS A 60 0.18 4.97 -19.00
CA LYS A 60 0.40 3.68 -18.34
C LYS A 60 -0.83 2.79 -18.47
N ASN A 61 -0.62 1.48 -18.34
CA ASN A 61 -1.71 0.52 -18.29
C ASN A 61 -2.35 0.60 -16.92
N VAL A 62 -3.65 0.87 -16.85
CA VAL A 62 -4.38 0.99 -15.59
C VAL A 62 -5.56 0.03 -15.56
N TYR A 63 -5.71 -0.64 -14.43
CA TYR A 63 -6.83 -1.51 -14.15
C TYR A 63 -7.58 -1.02 -12.91
N LEU A 64 -8.87 -0.76 -13.04
CA LEU A 64 -9.77 -0.47 -11.93
C LEU A 64 -10.42 -1.78 -11.47
N GLY A 65 -10.23 -2.13 -10.20
CA GLY A 65 -10.75 -3.37 -9.64
C GLY A 65 -11.41 -3.19 -8.27
N ASP A 66 -12.30 -4.12 -7.95
CA ASP A 66 -12.99 -4.16 -6.66
C ASP A 66 -12.11 -4.79 -5.57
N ILE A 67 -12.09 -4.15 -4.40
CA ILE A 67 -11.27 -4.62 -3.28
C ILE A 67 -11.72 -5.97 -2.74
N ASN A 68 -13.02 -6.27 -2.71
CA ASN A 68 -13.52 -7.55 -2.19
C ASN A 68 -13.03 -8.71 -3.05
N ARG A 69 -12.96 -8.49 -4.37
CA ARG A 69 -12.40 -9.47 -5.30
C ARG A 69 -10.90 -9.65 -5.11
N ALA A 70 -10.17 -8.55 -4.89
CA ALA A 70 -8.75 -8.58 -4.60
C ALA A 70 -8.41 -9.33 -3.29
N VAL A 71 -9.25 -9.24 -2.26
CA VAL A 71 -9.04 -10.02 -1.02
C VAL A 71 -9.57 -11.46 -1.10
N ALA A 72 -10.64 -11.72 -1.86
CA ALA A 72 -11.21 -13.06 -2.00
C ALA A 72 -10.36 -13.97 -2.91
N HIS A 73 -9.89 -13.43 -4.04
CA HIS A 73 -9.15 -14.17 -5.06
C HIS A 73 -7.97 -13.33 -5.61
N PRO A 74 -6.90 -13.12 -4.82
CA PRO A 74 -5.80 -12.22 -5.18
C PRO A 74 -5.04 -12.66 -6.43
N GLU A 75 -4.81 -13.96 -6.62
CA GLU A 75 -4.06 -14.49 -7.77
C GLU A 75 -4.83 -14.29 -9.09
N LEU A 76 -6.12 -14.61 -9.09
CA LEU A 76 -7.00 -14.40 -10.25
C LEU A 76 -7.14 -12.91 -10.58
N PHE A 77 -7.31 -12.08 -9.55
CA PHE A 77 -7.43 -10.64 -9.70
C PHE A 77 -6.19 -10.02 -10.36
N LEU A 78 -4.99 -10.47 -9.99
CA LEU A 78 -3.74 -10.00 -10.61
C LEU A 78 -3.60 -10.45 -12.06
N GLY A 79 -4.10 -11.66 -12.41
CA GLY A 79 -4.16 -12.13 -13.79
C GLY A 79 -5.09 -11.26 -14.65
N GLU A 80 -6.31 -11.02 -14.18
CA GLU A 80 -7.26 -10.14 -14.86
C GLU A 80 -6.73 -8.71 -14.98
N ALA A 81 -6.05 -8.20 -13.95
CA ALA A 81 -5.46 -6.88 -14.00
C ALA A 81 -4.42 -6.76 -15.11
N LYS A 82 -3.70 -7.83 -15.47
CA LYS A 82 -2.79 -7.84 -16.62
C LYS A 82 -3.53 -7.86 -17.94
N ASP A 83 -4.52 -8.73 -18.04
CA ASP A 83 -5.23 -9.00 -19.30
C ASP A 83 -6.19 -7.87 -19.68
N HIS A 84 -6.77 -7.19 -18.69
CA HIS A 84 -7.79 -6.15 -18.85
C HIS A 84 -7.27 -4.73 -18.57
N ALA A 85 -5.99 -4.54 -18.29
CA ALA A 85 -5.46 -3.20 -18.14
C ALA A 85 -5.58 -2.42 -19.45
N LYS A 86 -6.04 -1.18 -19.34
CA LYS A 86 -6.24 -0.29 -20.49
C LYS A 86 -5.31 0.90 -20.37
N PRO A 87 -4.83 1.45 -21.50
CA PRO A 87 -4.06 2.68 -21.47
C PRO A 87 -4.92 3.77 -20.84
N TYR A 88 -4.43 4.35 -19.75
CA TYR A 88 -5.11 5.41 -19.04
C TYR A 88 -4.79 6.75 -19.67
N VAL A 89 -5.85 7.52 -19.87
CA VAL A 89 -5.75 8.94 -20.22
C VAL A 89 -6.42 9.69 -19.08
N ALA A 90 -5.64 10.50 -18.38
CA ALA A 90 -6.20 11.36 -17.35
C ALA A 90 -7.25 12.26 -18.03
N PRO A 91 -8.50 12.28 -17.54
CA PRO A 91 -9.48 13.20 -18.08
C PRO A 91 -8.91 14.61 -17.94
N ALA A 92 -8.84 15.33 -19.07
CA ALA A 92 -8.33 16.71 -19.10
C ALA A 92 -9.14 17.54 -18.12
N ALA A 93 -8.59 17.75 -16.92
CA ALA A 93 -9.21 18.57 -15.90
C ALA A 93 -9.27 19.99 -16.45
N VAL A 94 -10.48 20.47 -16.70
CA VAL A 94 -10.75 21.90 -16.86
C VAL A 94 -10.19 22.57 -15.61
N ALA A 95 -9.26 23.49 -15.81
CA ALA A 95 -8.43 24.08 -14.76
C ALA A 95 -9.27 24.57 -13.57
N VAL A 96 -9.08 23.95 -12.40
CA VAL A 96 -9.38 24.55 -11.10
C VAL A 96 -8.05 24.76 -10.38
N PRO A 97 -7.79 25.93 -9.76
CA PRO A 97 -6.45 26.29 -9.29
C PRO A 97 -6.00 25.37 -8.15
N ALA A 98 -4.68 25.16 -8.11
CA ALA A 98 -3.98 24.35 -7.13
C ALA A 98 -4.38 24.67 -5.68
N ALA A 99 -4.91 23.66 -4.98
CA ALA A 99 -4.89 23.58 -3.53
C ALA A 99 -4.12 22.32 -3.15
N ALA A 100 -2.98 22.53 -2.51
CA ALA A 100 -2.02 21.54 -2.07
C ALA A 100 -2.67 20.41 -1.27
N GLN A 101 -2.62 19.15 -1.71
CA GLN A 101 -2.70 17.98 -0.82
C GLN A 101 -1.96 16.77 -1.41
N GLY A 102 -0.84 16.45 -0.78
CA GLY A 102 -0.13 15.19 -0.95
C GLY A 102 0.72 14.95 0.29
N GLN A 103 0.09 15.02 1.48
CA GLN A 103 0.75 14.70 2.73
C GLN A 103 1.17 13.22 2.67
N LYS A 104 2.44 12.99 2.34
CA LYS A 104 3.05 11.66 2.39
C LYS A 104 2.99 11.20 3.84
N ARG A 105 2.18 10.16 4.12
CA ARG A 105 2.15 9.50 5.44
C ARG A 105 3.29 8.49 5.48
N ILE A 106 4.50 9.01 5.66
CA ILE A 106 5.70 8.20 5.86
C ILE A 106 5.68 7.75 7.32
N VAL A 107 5.63 6.44 7.56
CA VAL A 107 5.86 5.85 8.89
C VAL A 107 7.29 5.34 8.90
N ALA A 108 8.14 5.95 9.73
CA ALA A 108 9.47 5.43 10.01
C ALA A 108 9.33 4.34 11.08
N VAL A 109 9.53 3.08 10.68
CA VAL A 109 9.60 1.95 11.63
C VAL A 109 11.06 1.78 12.02
N THR A 110 11.40 2.16 13.25
CA THR A 110 12.71 1.90 13.83
C THR A 110 12.63 0.62 14.66
N ALA A 111 13.31 -0.45 14.21
CA ALA A 111 13.49 -1.63 15.03
C ALA A 111 14.57 -1.33 16.09
N CYS A 112 14.20 -1.25 17.36
CA CYS A 112 15.18 -1.36 18.43
C CYS A 112 15.73 -2.80 18.40
N PRO A 113 17.04 -3.04 18.28
CA PRO A 113 17.60 -4.39 18.15
C PRO A 113 17.31 -5.30 19.36
N THR A 114 16.77 -4.74 20.45
CA THR A 114 16.37 -5.48 21.65
C THR A 114 14.90 -5.92 21.67
N GLY A 115 14.08 -5.53 20.69
CA GLY A 115 12.77 -6.17 20.45
C GLY A 115 11.77 -6.13 21.61
N VAL A 116 11.79 -5.12 22.48
CA VAL A 116 10.88 -5.00 23.65
C VAL A 116 9.46 -4.53 23.26
N ALA A 117 9.02 -4.82 22.04
CA ALA A 117 7.76 -4.32 21.47
C ALA A 117 6.57 -5.27 21.70
N HIS A 118 6.59 -6.09 22.75
CA HIS A 118 5.39 -6.74 23.26
C HIS A 118 5.10 -6.21 24.65
N THR A 119 4.08 -5.35 24.71
CA THR A 119 3.56 -4.56 25.84
C THR A 119 3.11 -5.37 27.08
N PHE A 120 3.48 -6.65 27.17
CA PHE A 120 3.24 -7.50 28.34
C PHE A 120 4.52 -7.85 29.14
N MET A 121 5.73 -7.71 28.57
CA MET A 121 6.99 -8.02 29.29
C MET A 121 7.79 -6.78 29.71
N ALA A 122 7.32 -5.57 29.42
CA ALA A 122 8.00 -4.33 29.81
C ALA A 122 7.95 -4.06 31.33
N ALA A 123 7.02 -4.68 32.07
CA ALA A 123 6.90 -4.47 33.52
C ALA A 123 8.00 -5.19 34.32
N GLU A 124 8.30 -6.47 34.02
CA GLU A 124 9.31 -7.24 34.76
C GLU A 124 10.75 -6.74 34.51
N ALA A 125 11.01 -6.21 33.31
CA ALA A 125 12.31 -5.62 32.97
C ALA A 125 12.58 -4.32 33.75
N ILE A 126 11.54 -3.52 34.05
CA ILE A 126 11.67 -2.30 34.86
C ILE A 126 11.92 -2.64 36.34
N GLU A 127 11.28 -3.67 36.89
CA GLU A 127 11.50 -4.08 38.29
C GLU A 127 12.91 -4.63 38.53
N THR A 128 13.45 -5.38 37.58
CA THR A 128 14.81 -5.95 37.69
C THR A 128 15.88 -4.86 37.61
N GLU A 129 15.73 -3.89 36.70
CA GLU A 129 16.65 -2.75 36.58
C GLU A 129 16.52 -1.76 37.75
N ALA A 130 15.31 -1.54 38.26
CA ALA A 130 15.12 -0.70 39.46
C ALA A 130 15.78 -1.32 40.71
N LYS A 131 15.81 -2.65 40.82
CA LYS A 131 16.46 -3.35 41.93
C LYS A 131 17.98 -3.36 41.82
N ASN A 132 18.54 -3.35 40.61
CA ASN A 132 19.97 -3.23 40.37
C ASN A 132 20.49 -1.80 40.61
N ALA A 133 19.66 -0.77 40.41
CA ALA A 133 20.05 0.63 40.59
C ALA A 133 19.96 1.15 42.05
N ALA A 134 19.27 0.44 42.95
CA ALA A 134 19.03 0.87 44.34
C ALA A 134 19.89 0.14 45.40
N GLY A 135 20.87 -0.67 44.97
CA GLY A 135 21.79 -1.41 45.85
C GLY A 135 23.23 -0.89 45.75
N GLY A 136 23.44 0.35 46.18
CA GLY A 136 24.75 0.93 46.53
C GLY A 136 24.69 1.48 47.93
#